data_AF-A0A7C8DIB4-F1
#
_entry.id   AF-A0A7C8DIB4-F1
#
_cell.length_a   1.000
_cell.length_b   1.000
_cell.length_c   1.000
_cell.angle_alpha   90.00
_cell.angle_beta   90.00
_cell.angle_gamma   90.00
#
_symmetry.space_group_name_H-M   'P 1'
#
loop_
_entity.id
_entity.type
_entity.pdbx_description
1 polymer ?
#
loop_
_entity_poly.entity_id
_entity_poly.type
_entity_poly.pdbx_seq_one_letter_code
_entity_poly.pdbx_strand_id
1 'polypeptide(L)'
;MGIPAIVMAGDRGAAKAVYGQSKVYLEVAGVPMVARIVITLQQVAEVDCVWIVGDSDRLKAVFDAPNLRDQIHKPLTITEQHANLYENAWETFRRALPGAPPEGKTPEGDELDFEVVYLSGDLPFATPQEISFFINEGNSFGCDYVLGMVTEGSLEAYRRAETEGPGLDVAFFNLRDGRLRQSNLHLAKPARILNRGYVQDMYRYRHMREFSNMVGLGSILLFEKGGLAIVFFYLIMHLGGLADRWGWKRIAHWISRGISLRRNEREISKLLDCRFRFVVSEVGGCAIDVDTEEEYDQVQANFEIWTQRENARASAMLGSIPQAALGSNVVSDGSQGT
;
A
#
# COMPACT_ATOMS: atom_id res chain seq x y z
N MET A 1 -21.33 4.06 6.12
CA MET A 1 -20.40 4.50 7.19
C MET A 1 -19.03 4.45 6.56
N GLY A 2 -18.20 5.48 6.69
CA GLY A 2 -16.87 5.48 6.08
C GLY A 2 -15.91 4.55 6.85
N ILE A 3 -14.72 4.36 6.32
CA ILE A 3 -13.67 3.55 6.93
C ILE A 3 -12.46 4.44 7.29
N PRO A 4 -11.78 4.18 8.42
CA PRO A 4 -10.52 4.84 8.71
C PRO A 4 -9.42 4.37 7.77
N ALA A 5 -8.61 5.32 7.30
CA ALA A 5 -7.35 5.03 6.63
C ALA A 5 -6.18 5.15 7.62
N ILE A 6 -5.30 4.15 7.68
CA ILE A 6 -4.12 4.12 8.53
C ILE A 6 -2.86 4.15 7.63
N VAL A 7 -2.16 5.28 7.65
CA VAL A 7 -0.94 5.53 6.90
C VAL A 7 0.29 5.15 7.74
N MET A 8 1.07 4.21 7.23
CA MET A 8 2.27 3.70 7.86
C MET A 8 3.46 4.58 7.49
N ALA A 9 3.89 5.44 8.42
CA ALA A 9 4.98 6.40 8.23
C ALA A 9 6.12 6.23 9.25
N GLY A 10 6.25 5.04 9.83
CA GLY A 10 7.30 4.72 10.79
C GLY A 10 8.67 4.56 10.14
N ASP A 11 9.71 5.03 10.83
CA ASP A 11 11.11 4.94 10.43
C ASP A 11 12.01 4.19 11.42
N ARG A 12 11.42 3.57 12.45
CA ARG A 12 12.12 2.66 13.37
C ARG A 12 12.28 1.25 12.78
N GLY A 13 13.29 0.53 13.28
CA GLY A 13 13.54 -0.88 12.93
C GLY A 13 14.37 -1.03 11.65
N ALA A 14 13.86 -1.78 10.67
CA ALA A 14 14.56 -2.09 9.42
C ALA A 14 14.29 -1.07 8.29
N ALA A 15 13.79 0.12 8.63
CA ALA A 15 13.49 1.15 7.64
C ALA A 15 14.78 1.60 6.93
N LYS A 16 14.77 1.54 5.61
CA LYS A 16 15.89 2.02 4.79
C LYS A 16 15.78 3.53 4.62
N ALA A 17 16.85 4.23 4.96
CA ALA A 17 17.00 5.64 4.63
C ALA A 17 17.37 5.80 3.16
N VAL A 18 16.88 6.86 2.54
CA VAL A 18 17.23 7.31 1.19
C VAL A 18 17.75 8.74 1.36
N TYR A 19 18.97 9.00 0.90
CA TYR A 19 19.69 10.25 1.20
C TYR A 19 19.80 10.55 2.71
N GLY A 20 19.97 9.50 3.53
CA GLY A 20 20.11 9.63 4.99
C GLY A 20 18.82 10.01 5.74
N GLN A 21 17.68 10.05 5.03
CA GLN A 21 16.38 10.42 5.59
C GLN A 21 15.37 9.29 5.37
N SER A 22 14.39 9.18 6.28
CA SER A 22 13.23 8.31 6.06
C SER A 22 12.42 8.78 4.85
N LYS A 23 12.12 7.82 3.96
CA LYS A 23 11.51 8.04 2.64
C LYS A 23 10.22 8.84 2.71
N VAL A 24 9.37 8.56 3.69
CA VAL A 24 8.05 9.20 3.81
C VAL A 24 8.12 10.73 3.96
N TYR A 25 9.26 11.26 4.40
CA TYR A 25 9.49 12.71 4.51
C TYR A 25 10.16 13.32 3.28
N LEU A 26 10.63 12.52 2.32
CA LEU A 26 11.26 13.05 1.11
C LEU A 26 10.23 13.83 0.30
N GLU A 27 10.65 14.99 -0.19
CA GLU A 27 9.77 15.91 -0.91
C GLU A 27 9.78 15.63 -2.39
N VAL A 28 8.64 15.25 -2.95
CA VAL A 28 8.47 15.16 -4.40
C VAL A 28 7.70 16.37 -4.87
N ALA A 29 8.26 17.15 -5.80
CA ALA A 29 7.69 18.44 -6.22
C ALA A 29 7.34 19.37 -5.04
N GLY A 30 8.24 19.47 -4.05
CA GLY A 30 8.11 20.36 -2.89
C GLY A 30 7.07 19.94 -1.85
N VAL A 31 6.57 18.70 -1.91
CA VAL A 31 5.61 18.16 -0.93
C VAL A 31 6.13 16.83 -0.39
N PRO A 32 6.25 16.65 0.94
CA PRO A 32 6.60 15.36 1.54
C PRO A 32 5.68 14.24 1.08
N MET A 33 6.21 13.06 0.76
CA MET A 33 5.40 11.93 0.27
C MET A 33 4.27 11.55 1.23
N VAL A 34 4.51 11.59 2.55
CA VAL A 34 3.48 11.34 3.56
C VAL A 34 2.34 12.36 3.51
N ALA A 35 2.64 13.63 3.23
CA ALA A 35 1.63 14.67 3.09
C ALA A 35 0.81 14.44 1.82
N ARG A 36 1.46 14.04 0.72
CA ARG A 36 0.80 13.75 -0.55
C ARG A 36 -0.25 12.66 -0.42
N ILE A 37 0.09 11.52 0.20
CA ILE A 37 -0.87 10.43 0.36
C ILE A 37 -2.04 10.83 1.28
N VAL A 38 -1.76 11.61 2.32
CA VAL A 38 -2.81 12.10 3.24
C VAL A 38 -3.77 13.04 2.52
N ILE A 39 -3.27 13.95 1.69
CA ILE A 39 -4.09 14.80 0.82
C ILE A 39 -4.92 13.96 -0.15
N THR A 40 -4.33 12.94 -0.78
CA THR A 40 -5.07 12.00 -1.64
C THR A 40 -6.22 11.35 -0.89
N LEU A 41 -6.01 10.89 0.34
CA LEU A 41 -7.05 10.28 1.18
C LEU A 41 -8.18 11.26 1.57
N GLN A 42 -7.90 12.57 1.63
CA GLN A 42 -8.95 13.58 1.83
C GLN A 42 -9.99 13.56 0.70
N GLN A 43 -9.62 13.08 -0.49
CA GLN A 43 -10.48 13.06 -1.67
C GLN A 43 -11.23 11.71 -1.88
N VAL A 44 -10.88 10.66 -1.13
CA VAL A 44 -11.50 9.33 -1.25
C VAL A 44 -12.83 9.28 -0.48
N ALA A 45 -13.97 9.09 -1.15
CA ALA A 45 -15.28 9.20 -0.52
C ALA A 45 -15.52 8.19 0.62
N GLU A 46 -14.96 6.99 0.50
CA GLU A 46 -15.11 5.89 1.46
C GLU A 46 -14.33 6.14 2.75
N VAL A 47 -13.29 6.97 2.71
CA VAL A 47 -12.45 7.29 3.86
C VAL A 47 -13.08 8.41 4.68
N ASP A 48 -13.38 8.18 5.95
CA ASP A 48 -13.96 9.19 6.84
C ASP A 48 -12.93 9.95 7.68
N CYS A 49 -11.84 9.30 8.05
CA CYS A 49 -10.75 9.86 8.82
C CYS A 49 -9.41 9.24 8.44
N VAL A 50 -8.33 9.95 8.72
CA VAL A 50 -6.96 9.51 8.46
C VAL A 50 -6.19 9.43 9.76
N TRP A 51 -5.53 8.31 9.97
CA TRP A 51 -4.58 8.08 11.04
C TRP A 51 -3.20 7.93 10.43
N ILE A 52 -2.20 8.60 11.00
CA ILE A 52 -0.80 8.44 10.59
C ILE A 52 -0.01 7.95 11.79
N VAL A 53 0.80 6.92 11.59
CA VAL A 53 1.71 6.38 12.61
C VAL A 53 3.16 6.56 12.18
N GLY A 54 3.93 7.33 12.94
CA GLY A 54 5.31 7.70 12.61
C GLY A 54 5.97 8.49 13.73
N ASP A 55 7.10 9.14 13.45
CA ASP A 55 7.68 10.12 14.39
C ASP A 55 6.71 11.30 14.51
N SER A 56 6.05 11.40 15.68
CA SER A 56 4.93 12.32 15.86
C SER A 56 5.34 13.79 15.81
N ASP A 57 6.55 14.13 16.25
CA ASP A 57 7.04 15.52 16.22
C ASP A 57 7.37 15.94 14.80
N ARG A 58 8.02 15.06 14.02
CA ARG A 58 8.28 15.32 12.59
C ARG A 58 7.00 15.38 11.78
N LEU A 59 6.03 14.50 12.06
CA LEU A 59 4.74 14.52 11.38
C LEU A 59 3.96 15.81 11.69
N LYS A 60 3.91 16.24 12.96
CA LYS A 60 3.27 17.51 13.32
C LYS A 60 3.93 18.68 12.58
N ALA A 61 5.26 18.74 12.55
CA ALA A 61 5.98 19.79 11.82
C ALA A 61 5.61 19.83 10.32
N VAL A 62 5.40 18.66 9.69
CA VAL A 62 4.90 18.59 8.31
C VAL A 62 3.47 19.14 8.21
N PHE A 63 2.54 18.65 9.03
CA PHE A 63 1.11 18.98 8.88
C PHE A 63 0.70 20.33 9.51
N ASP A 64 1.57 20.96 10.30
CA ASP A 64 1.39 22.32 10.81
C ASP A 64 1.71 23.39 9.75
N ALA A 65 2.33 23.02 8.62
CA ALA A 65 2.58 23.91 7.50
C ALA A 65 1.25 24.46 6.95
N PRO A 66 1.06 25.80 6.84
CA PRO A 66 -0.23 26.40 6.50
C PRO A 66 -0.83 25.88 5.18
N ASN A 67 -0.01 25.72 4.15
CA ASN A 67 -0.41 25.21 2.84
C ASN A 67 -0.93 23.78 2.86
N LEU A 68 -0.51 22.96 3.83
CA LEU A 68 -1.00 21.60 4.00
C LEU A 68 -2.24 21.58 4.88
N ARG A 69 -2.26 22.38 5.95
CA ARG A 69 -3.41 22.49 6.86
C ARG A 69 -4.71 22.86 6.15
N ASP A 70 -4.64 23.76 5.18
CA ASP A 70 -5.81 24.19 4.39
C ASP A 70 -6.38 23.10 3.47
N GLN A 71 -5.63 22.01 3.23
CA GLN A 71 -6.06 20.88 2.42
C GLN A 71 -6.63 19.71 3.25
N ILE A 72 -6.55 19.78 4.59
CA ILE A 72 -7.06 18.75 5.48
C ILE A 72 -8.49 19.12 5.92
N HIS A 73 -9.46 18.32 5.48
CA HIS A 73 -10.89 18.56 5.75
C HIS A 73 -11.54 17.45 6.56
N LYS A 74 -11.01 16.23 6.46
CA LYS A 74 -11.39 15.08 7.28
C LYS A 74 -10.52 15.02 8.53
N PRO A 75 -11.01 14.43 9.63
CA PRO A 75 -10.22 14.24 10.84
C PRO A 75 -8.88 13.56 10.54
N LEU A 76 -7.80 14.18 11.00
CA LEU A 76 -6.44 13.67 10.90
C LEU A 76 -5.86 13.46 12.30
N THR A 77 -5.48 12.22 12.61
CA THR A 77 -4.87 11.86 13.90
C THR A 77 -3.44 11.38 13.70
N ILE A 78 -2.49 12.04 14.35
CA ILE A 78 -1.08 11.64 14.36
C ILE A 78 -0.82 10.82 15.61
N THR A 79 -0.19 9.66 15.43
CA THR A 79 0.18 8.74 16.50
C THR A 79 1.68 8.45 16.46
N GLU A 80 2.28 8.35 17.63
CA GLU A 80 3.68 7.99 17.76
C GLU A 80 3.90 6.53 17.33
N GLN A 81 4.96 6.31 16.57
CA GLN A 81 5.38 4.98 16.12
C GLN A 81 5.85 4.08 17.28
N HIS A 82 5.61 2.80 17.09
CA HIS A 82 6.01 1.66 17.92
C HIS A 82 7.28 1.00 17.38
N ALA A 83 7.64 -0.18 17.91
CA ALA A 83 8.92 -0.81 17.61
C ALA A 83 9.01 -1.40 16.20
N ASN A 84 7.86 -1.73 15.59
CA ASN A 84 7.80 -2.38 14.29
C ASN A 84 6.47 -2.10 13.57
N LEU A 85 6.41 -2.51 12.30
CA LEU A 85 5.24 -2.29 11.44
C LEU A 85 3.96 -2.94 11.97
N TYR A 86 4.06 -4.15 12.53
CA TYR A 86 2.88 -4.85 13.05
C TYR A 86 2.29 -4.11 14.26
N GLU A 87 3.13 -3.70 15.21
CA GLU A 87 2.69 -2.89 16.35
C GLU A 87 2.11 -1.55 15.90
N ASN A 88 2.74 -0.88 14.93
CA ASN A 88 2.19 0.33 14.33
C ASN A 88 0.77 0.11 13.78
N ALA A 89 0.55 -0.99 13.07
CA ALA A 89 -0.74 -1.28 12.45
C ALA A 89 -1.80 -1.67 13.50
N TRP A 90 -1.42 -2.52 14.46
CA TRP A 90 -2.31 -3.06 15.47
C TRP A 90 -2.71 -2.02 16.52
N GLU A 91 -1.75 -1.29 17.08
CA GLU A 91 -2.03 -0.28 18.11
C GLU A 91 -2.78 0.93 17.54
N THR A 92 -2.50 1.31 16.29
CA THR A 92 -3.28 2.38 15.63
C THR A 92 -4.71 1.92 15.38
N PHE A 93 -4.94 0.68 14.95
CA PHE A 93 -6.29 0.12 14.83
C PHE A 93 -7.03 0.12 16.16
N ARG A 94 -6.39 -0.31 17.26
CA ARG A 94 -7.00 -0.28 18.62
C ARG A 94 -7.46 1.11 19.04
N ARG A 95 -6.75 2.16 18.60
CA ARG A 95 -7.09 3.58 18.84
C ARG A 95 -8.14 4.12 17.88
N ALA A 96 -8.21 3.58 16.66
CA ALA A 96 -9.20 3.95 15.66
C ALA A 96 -10.60 3.37 15.93
N LEU A 97 -10.72 2.38 16.83
CA LEU A 97 -12.01 1.81 17.20
C LEU A 97 -12.96 2.87 17.79
N PRO A 98 -14.28 2.83 17.48
CA PRO A 98 -15.23 3.81 17.99
C PRO A 98 -15.25 3.86 19.53
N GLY A 99 -15.08 5.05 20.11
CA GLY A 99 -15.04 5.22 21.57
C GLY A 99 -13.79 4.64 22.26
N ALA A 100 -12.74 4.31 21.50
CA ALA A 100 -11.47 3.93 22.09
C ALA A 100 -10.83 5.10 22.87
N PRO A 101 -10.21 4.83 24.03
CA PRO A 101 -9.40 5.83 24.70
C PRO A 101 -8.06 6.03 23.96
N PRO A 102 -7.26 7.07 24.31
CA PRO A 102 -5.97 7.34 23.65
C PRO A 102 -4.98 6.16 23.64
N GLU A 103 -5.02 5.29 24.65
CA GLU A 103 -4.25 4.05 24.75
C GLU A 103 -4.77 2.90 23.86
N GLY A 104 -5.91 3.11 23.21
CA GLY A 104 -6.62 2.10 22.42
C GLY A 104 -7.37 1.09 23.28
N LYS A 105 -8.26 0.33 22.65
CA LYS A 105 -9.01 -0.74 23.33
C LYS A 105 -8.89 -2.07 22.60
N THR A 106 -9.21 -3.14 23.31
CA THR A 106 -9.33 -4.47 22.70
C THR A 106 -10.69 -4.55 22.00
N PRO A 107 -10.74 -4.96 20.71
CA PRO A 107 -12.00 -5.10 19.99
C PRO A 107 -12.85 -6.23 20.56
N GLU A 108 -14.14 -5.98 20.76
CA GLU A 108 -15.12 -6.96 21.24
C GLU A 108 -16.43 -6.94 20.43
N GLY A 109 -17.14 -8.07 20.36
CA GLY A 109 -18.45 -8.14 19.68
C GLY A 109 -18.38 -7.75 18.21
N ASP A 110 -19.19 -6.76 17.82
CA ASP A 110 -19.28 -6.27 16.43
C ASP A 110 -18.01 -5.51 15.99
N GLU A 111 -17.19 -5.06 16.95
CA GLU A 111 -15.90 -4.40 16.66
C GLU A 111 -14.88 -5.34 16.04
N LEU A 112 -15.11 -6.66 16.15
CA LEU A 112 -14.29 -7.65 15.45
C LEU A 112 -14.37 -7.45 13.94
N ASP A 113 -15.50 -6.96 13.42
CA ASP A 113 -15.69 -6.67 12.01
C ASP A 113 -15.34 -5.23 11.61
N PHE A 114 -14.78 -4.44 12.54
CA PHE A 114 -14.33 -3.08 12.23
C PHE A 114 -13.21 -3.11 11.20
N GLU A 115 -13.47 -2.47 10.08
CA GLU A 115 -12.61 -2.47 8.90
C GLU A 115 -11.78 -1.19 8.82
N VAL A 116 -10.53 -1.34 8.40
CA VAL A 116 -9.61 -0.24 8.13
C VAL A 116 -8.85 -0.50 6.84
N VAL A 117 -8.45 0.57 6.16
CA VAL A 117 -7.51 0.50 5.04
C VAL A 117 -6.12 0.92 5.50
N TYR A 118 -5.14 0.04 5.36
CA TYR A 118 -3.73 0.35 5.57
C TYR A 118 -3.02 0.65 4.27
N LEU A 119 -2.09 1.60 4.33
CA LEU A 119 -1.24 1.96 3.22
C LEU A 119 0.10 2.55 3.67
N SER A 120 1.09 2.50 2.80
CA SER A 120 2.41 3.10 3.04
C SER A 120 2.39 4.62 2.90
N GLY A 121 3.30 5.30 3.62
CA GLY A 121 3.48 6.75 3.58
C GLY A 121 4.32 7.29 2.41
N ASP A 122 4.87 6.41 1.56
CA ASP A 122 5.82 6.74 0.48
C ASP A 122 5.25 6.45 -0.92
N LEU A 123 3.97 6.76 -1.15
CA LEU A 123 3.25 6.49 -2.39
C LEU A 123 3.03 7.79 -3.21
N PRO A 124 4.01 8.24 -4.01
CA PRO A 124 3.95 9.54 -4.68
C PRO A 124 2.88 9.63 -5.77
N PHE A 125 2.42 8.50 -6.31
CA PHE A 125 1.49 8.46 -7.46
C PHE A 125 0.10 7.90 -7.12
N ALA A 126 -0.19 7.66 -5.84
CA ALA A 126 -1.49 7.17 -5.43
C ALA A 126 -2.61 8.14 -5.85
N THR A 127 -3.64 7.60 -6.50
CA THR A 127 -4.81 8.38 -6.93
C THR A 127 -6.03 8.06 -6.07
N PRO A 128 -6.94 9.01 -5.82
CA PRO A 128 -8.12 8.69 -5.02
C PRO A 128 -9.07 7.72 -5.74
N GLN A 129 -9.07 7.69 -7.09
CA GLN A 129 -9.79 6.68 -7.88
C GLN A 129 -9.29 5.27 -7.57
N GLU A 130 -7.98 5.04 -7.57
CA GLU A 130 -7.39 3.73 -7.32
C GLU A 130 -7.72 3.22 -5.91
N ILE A 131 -7.61 4.11 -4.90
CA ILE A 131 -7.93 3.78 -3.52
C ILE A 131 -9.43 3.49 -3.36
N SER A 132 -10.30 4.33 -3.94
CA SER A 132 -11.76 4.12 -3.91
C SER A 132 -12.15 2.81 -4.60
N PHE A 133 -11.60 2.52 -5.78
CA PHE A 133 -11.80 1.25 -6.46
C PHE A 133 -11.38 0.07 -5.57
N PHE A 134 -10.18 0.13 -4.98
CA PHE A 134 -9.67 -0.92 -4.12
C PHE A 134 -10.59 -1.18 -2.92
N ILE A 135 -11.06 -0.13 -2.25
CA ILE A 135 -11.96 -0.24 -1.09
C ILE A 135 -13.30 -0.85 -1.50
N ASN A 136 -13.92 -0.37 -2.58
CA ASN A 136 -15.23 -0.85 -3.03
C ASN A 136 -15.17 -2.30 -3.53
N GLU A 137 -14.19 -2.61 -4.37
CA GLU A 137 -13.99 -3.96 -4.90
C GLU A 137 -13.64 -4.93 -3.78
N GLY A 138 -12.75 -4.54 -2.86
CA GLY A 138 -12.38 -5.34 -1.69
C GLY A 138 -13.58 -5.64 -0.79
N ASN A 139 -14.42 -4.64 -0.52
CA ASN A 139 -15.64 -4.81 0.25
C ASN A 139 -16.64 -5.75 -0.42
N SER A 140 -16.72 -5.74 -1.76
CA SER A 140 -17.62 -6.63 -2.51
C SER A 140 -17.34 -8.12 -2.27
N PHE A 141 -16.11 -8.47 -1.88
CA PHE A 141 -15.73 -9.85 -1.58
C PHE A 141 -16.23 -10.34 -0.22
N GLY A 142 -16.65 -9.44 0.68
CA GLY A 142 -17.12 -9.78 2.02
C GLY A 142 -16.11 -10.57 2.85
N CYS A 143 -14.81 -10.32 2.64
CA CYS A 143 -13.69 -11.03 3.27
C CYS A 143 -13.17 -10.31 4.52
N ASP A 144 -12.21 -10.92 5.20
CA ASP A 144 -11.60 -10.37 6.42
C ASP A 144 -10.30 -9.62 6.11
N TYR A 145 -9.63 -9.97 5.02
CA TYR A 145 -8.41 -9.31 4.58
C TYR A 145 -8.29 -9.35 3.05
N VAL A 146 -8.09 -8.19 2.45
CA VAL A 146 -7.89 -8.00 1.02
C VAL A 146 -6.55 -7.29 0.78
N LEU A 147 -5.78 -7.82 -0.17
CA LEU A 147 -4.50 -7.25 -0.58
C LEU A 147 -4.56 -6.77 -2.03
N GLY A 148 -4.06 -5.57 -2.29
CA GLY A 148 -4.00 -5.01 -3.63
C GLY A 148 -2.88 -5.61 -4.47
N MET A 149 -3.18 -5.83 -5.74
CA MET A 149 -2.26 -6.23 -6.79
C MET A 149 -2.48 -5.32 -7.99
N VAL A 150 -1.44 -5.12 -8.79
CA VAL A 150 -1.51 -4.37 -10.04
C VAL A 150 -0.94 -5.19 -11.19
N THR A 151 -1.44 -4.98 -12.39
CA THR A 151 -0.96 -5.67 -13.59
C THR A 151 0.37 -5.10 -14.09
N GLU A 152 1.14 -5.88 -14.86
CA GLU A 152 2.32 -5.34 -15.55
C GLU A 152 1.99 -4.13 -16.43
N GLY A 153 0.86 -4.18 -17.14
CA GLY A 153 0.44 -3.11 -18.05
C GLY A 153 0.08 -1.81 -17.34
N SER A 154 -0.25 -1.83 -16.05
CA SER A 154 -0.47 -0.60 -15.28
C SER A 154 0.85 0.10 -14.91
N LEU A 155 1.96 -0.65 -14.90
CA LEU A 155 3.27 -0.12 -14.52
C LEU A 155 4.16 0.26 -15.70
N GLU A 156 3.73 0.01 -16.92
CA GLU A 156 4.48 0.31 -18.14
C GLU A 156 4.93 1.78 -18.21
N ALA A 157 4.09 2.71 -17.73
CA ALA A 157 4.40 4.14 -17.73
C ALA A 157 5.61 4.53 -16.87
N TYR A 158 5.92 3.74 -15.83
CA TYR A 158 7.02 3.98 -14.88
C TYR A 158 8.30 3.24 -15.26
N ARG A 159 8.21 2.28 -16.17
CA ARG A 159 9.31 1.37 -16.47
C ARG A 159 10.38 2.03 -17.32
N ARG A 160 11.61 1.64 -17.05
CA ARG A 160 12.75 1.91 -17.91
C ARG A 160 12.51 1.30 -19.30
N ALA A 161 12.60 2.10 -20.35
CA ALA A 161 12.57 1.59 -21.73
C ALA A 161 13.83 0.75 -22.01
N GLU A 162 13.70 -0.32 -22.80
CA GLU A 162 14.79 -1.29 -23.06
C GLU A 162 16.01 -0.68 -23.80
N THR A 163 15.89 0.52 -24.39
CA THR A 163 16.92 1.13 -25.27
C THR A 163 17.29 2.58 -24.90
N GLU A 164 17.47 2.89 -23.62
CA GLU A 164 17.85 4.20 -23.02
C GLU A 164 16.66 5.08 -22.55
N GLY A 165 16.66 5.39 -21.26
CA GLY A 165 15.78 6.39 -20.62
C GLY A 165 15.63 6.20 -19.10
N PRO A 166 15.25 7.25 -18.36
CA PRO A 166 14.93 7.16 -16.93
C PRO A 166 13.70 6.26 -16.68
N GLY A 167 13.70 5.51 -15.58
CA GLY A 167 12.58 4.63 -15.20
C GLY A 167 12.94 3.61 -14.11
N LEU A 168 11.91 3.05 -13.49
CA LEU A 168 12.02 2.13 -12.35
C LEU A 168 12.22 0.69 -12.81
N ASP A 169 13.07 -0.06 -12.10
CA ASP A 169 13.14 -1.52 -12.22
C ASP A 169 12.15 -2.15 -11.23
N VAL A 170 11.14 -2.82 -11.77
CA VAL A 170 9.99 -3.27 -11.00
C VAL A 170 9.92 -4.79 -11.00
N ALA A 171 9.94 -5.39 -9.81
CA ALA A 171 9.77 -6.82 -9.65
C ALA A 171 8.30 -7.25 -9.78
N PHE A 172 8.07 -8.33 -10.53
CA PHE A 172 6.75 -8.95 -10.74
C PHE A 172 6.72 -10.39 -10.24
N PHE A 173 5.56 -10.78 -9.73
CA PHE A 173 5.20 -12.18 -9.54
C PHE A 173 4.65 -12.74 -10.85
N ASN A 174 5.33 -13.75 -11.38
CA ASN A 174 4.83 -14.51 -12.52
C ASN A 174 3.83 -15.55 -12.01
N LEU A 175 2.54 -15.34 -12.28
CA LEU A 175 1.45 -16.26 -11.91
C LEU A 175 0.76 -16.78 -13.18
N ARG A 176 -0.05 -17.83 -13.02
CA ARG A 176 -0.95 -18.30 -14.09
C ARG A 176 -1.90 -17.21 -14.56
N ASP A 177 -2.33 -16.33 -13.65
CA ASP A 177 -3.31 -15.27 -13.91
C ASP A 177 -2.69 -14.00 -14.50
N GLY A 178 -1.37 -14.00 -14.72
CA GLY A 178 -0.64 -12.88 -15.31
C GLY A 178 0.62 -12.51 -14.52
N ARG A 179 1.28 -11.44 -14.98
CA ARG A 179 2.40 -10.81 -14.28
C ARG A 179 1.86 -9.69 -13.42
N LEU A 180 1.97 -9.85 -12.11
CA LEU A 180 1.35 -8.95 -11.13
C LEU A 180 2.38 -8.46 -10.13
N ARG A 181 2.22 -7.23 -9.65
CA ARG A 181 2.97 -6.68 -8.52
C ARG A 181 2.02 -6.44 -7.37
N GLN A 182 2.48 -6.68 -6.14
CA GLN A 182 1.72 -6.30 -4.95
C GLN A 182 1.69 -4.77 -4.82
N SER A 183 0.51 -4.18 -4.61
CA SER A 183 0.40 -2.77 -4.23
C SER A 183 0.60 -2.59 -2.73
N ASN A 184 0.72 -1.35 -2.29
CA ASN A 184 0.81 -1.02 -0.87
C ASN A 184 -0.56 -0.78 -0.22
N LEU A 185 -1.64 -1.35 -0.78
CA LEU A 185 -3.00 -1.23 -0.24
C LEU A 185 -3.45 -2.53 0.43
N HIS A 186 -3.97 -2.39 1.65
CA HIS A 186 -4.48 -3.49 2.46
C HIS A 186 -5.81 -3.08 3.07
N LEU A 187 -6.90 -3.81 2.79
CA LEU A 187 -8.20 -3.61 3.45
C LEU A 187 -8.40 -4.78 4.41
N ALA A 188 -8.57 -4.51 5.70
CA ALA A 188 -8.60 -5.58 6.68
C ALA A 188 -9.57 -5.31 7.81
N LYS A 189 -10.06 -6.41 8.41
CA LYS A 189 -10.68 -6.51 9.73
C LYS A 189 -9.65 -7.11 10.67
N PRO A 190 -8.75 -6.30 11.27
CA PRO A 190 -7.55 -6.81 11.94
C PRO A 190 -7.87 -7.80 13.06
N ALA A 191 -8.99 -7.58 13.75
CA ALA A 191 -9.46 -8.43 14.83
C ALA A 191 -9.95 -9.83 14.38
N ARG A 192 -10.29 -10.01 13.09
CA ARG A 192 -10.62 -11.32 12.49
C ARG A 192 -9.39 -12.11 12.04
N ILE A 193 -8.19 -11.51 12.05
CA ILE A 193 -6.95 -12.20 11.68
C ILE A 193 -6.38 -12.89 12.92
N LEU A 194 -6.64 -14.19 13.05
CA LEU A 194 -6.27 -14.95 14.26
C LEU A 194 -4.75 -15.13 14.37
N ASN A 195 -4.09 -15.54 13.28
CA ASN A 195 -2.65 -15.77 13.27
C ASN A 195 -1.85 -14.53 12.85
N ARG A 196 -2.25 -13.36 13.33
CA ARG A 196 -1.68 -12.05 12.96
C ARG A 196 -0.18 -11.89 13.27
N GLY A 197 0.37 -12.67 14.20
CA GLY A 197 1.80 -12.69 14.51
C GLY A 197 2.68 -13.01 13.28
N TYR A 198 2.18 -13.81 12.34
CA TYR A 198 2.91 -14.10 11.09
C TYR A 198 3.08 -12.88 10.19
N VAL A 199 2.26 -11.84 10.33
CA VAL A 199 2.40 -10.62 9.53
C VAL A 199 3.74 -9.97 9.79
N GLN A 200 4.18 -9.92 11.06
CA GLN A 200 5.49 -9.40 11.43
C GLN A 200 6.62 -10.27 10.88
N ASP A 201 6.50 -11.60 11.03
CA ASP A 201 7.53 -12.52 10.55
C ASP A 201 7.68 -12.44 9.03
N MET A 202 6.57 -12.44 8.28
CA MET A 202 6.57 -12.24 6.83
C MET A 202 7.25 -10.92 6.44
N TYR A 203 6.99 -9.82 7.16
CA TYR A 203 7.64 -8.53 6.90
C TYR A 203 9.14 -8.54 7.22
N ARG A 204 9.56 -9.20 8.30
CA ARG A 204 11.00 -9.36 8.62
C ARG A 204 11.73 -10.09 7.50
N TYR A 205 11.12 -11.12 6.93
CA TYR A 205 11.70 -11.88 5.81
C TYR A 205 11.59 -11.16 4.44
N ARG A 206 10.74 -10.14 4.30
CA ARG A 206 10.67 -9.30 3.07
C ARG A 206 11.97 -8.53 2.83
N HIS A 207 12.73 -8.18 3.87
CA HIS A 207 13.91 -7.31 3.78
C HIS A 207 15.28 -8.00 3.89
N MET A 208 15.34 -9.23 4.38
CA MET A 208 16.60 -10.00 4.42
C MET A 208 16.94 -10.48 2.98
N ARG A 209 18.18 -10.90 2.68
CA ARG A 209 18.60 -11.26 1.29
C ARG A 209 18.12 -12.67 0.89
N GLU A 210 17.81 -12.83 -0.40
CA GLU A 210 16.99 -13.89 -1.03
C GLU A 210 17.22 -15.34 -0.56
N PHE A 211 18.40 -15.76 -0.09
CA PHE A 211 18.67 -17.16 0.29
C PHE A 211 18.53 -17.46 1.78
N SER A 212 18.92 -16.54 2.67
CA SER A 212 18.72 -16.72 4.13
C SER A 212 17.25 -16.58 4.53
N ASN A 213 16.47 -15.84 3.74
CA ASN A 213 15.02 -15.69 3.88
C ASN A 213 14.29 -17.01 3.74
N MET A 214 14.72 -17.85 2.80
CA MET A 214 14.08 -19.14 2.53
C MET A 214 14.27 -20.12 3.68
N VAL A 215 15.44 -20.12 4.32
CA VAL A 215 15.72 -21.01 5.47
C VAL A 215 15.00 -20.52 6.72
N GLY A 216 14.95 -19.20 6.95
CA GLY A 216 14.25 -18.62 8.11
C GLY A 216 12.72 -18.66 8.01
N LEU A 217 12.15 -18.29 6.86
CA LEU A 217 10.71 -18.45 6.59
C LEU A 217 10.34 -19.93 6.58
N GLY A 218 11.21 -20.78 6.01
CA GLY A 218 11.09 -22.23 6.02
C GLY A 218 11.04 -22.82 7.44
N SER A 219 11.93 -22.41 8.34
CA SER A 219 12.02 -22.94 9.69
C SER A 219 10.84 -22.56 10.59
N ILE A 220 10.28 -21.36 10.42
CA ILE A 220 9.07 -20.94 11.16
C ILE A 220 7.82 -21.64 10.62
N LEU A 221 7.72 -21.81 9.30
CA LEU A 221 6.54 -22.37 8.65
C LEU A 221 6.54 -23.92 8.55
N LEU A 222 7.63 -24.58 8.93
CA LEU A 222 7.83 -26.04 8.82
C LEU A 222 6.92 -26.85 9.75
N PHE A 223 6.42 -26.26 10.83
CA PHE A 223 5.55 -26.93 11.82
C PHE A 223 4.08 -26.49 11.74
N GLU A 224 3.73 -25.66 10.77
CA GLU A 224 2.45 -24.97 10.72
C GLU A 224 1.55 -25.45 9.57
N LYS A 225 0.23 -25.50 9.80
CA LYS A 225 -0.73 -25.97 8.80
C LYS A 225 -0.74 -25.03 7.58
N GLY A 226 -0.18 -25.50 6.46
CA GLY A 226 -0.10 -24.73 5.21
C GLY A 226 1.20 -23.95 5.02
N GLY A 227 2.06 -23.87 6.05
CA GLY A 227 3.32 -23.15 5.98
C GLY A 227 4.30 -23.70 4.94
N LEU A 228 4.43 -25.04 4.86
CA LEU A 228 5.21 -25.73 3.82
C LEU A 228 4.74 -25.40 2.38
N ALA A 229 3.43 -25.20 2.18
CA ALA A 229 2.90 -24.86 0.87
C ALA A 229 3.26 -23.42 0.47
N ILE A 230 3.30 -22.51 1.44
CA ILE A 230 3.70 -21.10 1.22
C ILE A 230 5.20 -21.00 0.93
N VAL A 231 6.04 -21.72 1.67
CA VAL A 231 7.49 -21.80 1.39
C VAL A 231 7.72 -22.38 -0.01
N PHE A 232 6.97 -23.41 -0.38
CA PHE A 232 7.02 -23.99 -1.72
C PHE A 232 6.58 -23.00 -2.81
N PHE A 233 5.48 -22.26 -2.62
CA PHE A 233 5.07 -21.24 -3.60
C PHE A 233 6.04 -20.08 -3.66
N TYR A 234 6.56 -19.63 -2.53
CA TYR A 234 7.59 -18.60 -2.48
C TYR A 234 8.82 -19.04 -3.28
N LEU A 235 9.29 -20.28 -3.11
CA LEU A 235 10.38 -20.86 -3.90
C LEU A 235 10.07 -20.89 -5.40
N ILE A 236 8.89 -21.41 -5.78
CA ILE A 236 8.49 -21.50 -7.19
C ILE A 236 8.35 -20.09 -7.81
N MET A 237 7.81 -19.11 -7.07
CA MET A 237 7.73 -17.71 -7.50
C MET A 237 9.12 -17.10 -7.70
N HIS A 238 10.07 -17.36 -6.79
CA HIS A 238 11.45 -16.87 -6.93
C HIS A 238 12.15 -17.51 -8.12
N LEU A 239 12.02 -18.84 -8.31
CA LEU A 239 12.56 -19.53 -9.48
C LEU A 239 11.96 -19.00 -10.79
N GLY A 240 10.67 -18.67 -10.80
CA GLY A 240 10.02 -18.00 -11.92
C GLY A 240 10.57 -16.60 -12.18
N GLY A 241 10.82 -15.80 -11.14
CA GLY A 241 11.43 -14.47 -11.24
C GLY A 241 12.89 -14.51 -11.72
N LEU A 242 13.69 -15.45 -11.24
CA LEU A 242 15.07 -15.70 -11.70
C LEU A 242 15.10 -16.07 -13.20
N ALA A 243 14.23 -16.99 -13.62
CA ALA A 243 14.12 -17.37 -15.02
C ALA A 243 13.71 -16.18 -15.91
N ASP A 244 12.81 -15.31 -15.43
CA ASP A 244 12.37 -14.11 -16.14
C ASP A 244 13.49 -13.07 -16.28
N ARG A 245 14.26 -12.82 -15.20
CA ARG A 245 15.44 -11.93 -15.22
C ARG A 245 16.52 -12.40 -16.20
N TRP A 246 16.65 -13.71 -16.43
CA TRP A 246 17.55 -14.28 -17.44
C TRP A 246 16.96 -14.33 -18.86
N GLY A 247 15.78 -13.74 -19.07
CA GLY A 247 15.10 -13.70 -20.36
C GLY A 247 14.42 -15.01 -20.76
N TRP A 248 14.35 -16.01 -19.88
CA TRP A 248 13.72 -17.31 -20.14
C TRP A 248 12.21 -17.27 -19.93
N LYS A 249 11.53 -16.35 -20.63
CA LYS A 249 10.08 -16.09 -20.49
C LYS A 249 9.22 -17.36 -20.58
N ARG A 250 9.60 -18.32 -21.44
CA ARG A 250 8.89 -19.62 -21.58
C ARG A 250 9.02 -20.52 -20.34
N ILE A 251 10.20 -20.53 -19.71
CA ILE A 251 10.46 -21.31 -18.49
C ILE A 251 9.77 -20.64 -17.32
N ALA A 252 9.90 -19.32 -17.18
CA ALA A 252 9.19 -18.54 -16.17
C ALA A 252 7.67 -18.77 -16.25
N HIS A 253 7.10 -18.77 -17.46
CA HIS A 253 5.69 -19.06 -17.68
C HIS A 253 5.33 -20.52 -17.35
N TRP A 254 6.17 -21.50 -17.70
CA TRP A 254 5.91 -22.90 -17.36
C TRP A 254 5.92 -23.14 -15.85
N ILE A 255 6.89 -22.56 -15.13
CA ILE A 255 7.00 -22.59 -13.67
C ILE A 255 5.76 -21.94 -13.03
N SER A 256 5.31 -20.80 -13.56
CA SER A 256 4.17 -20.04 -13.00
C SER A 256 2.81 -20.70 -13.22
N ARG A 257 2.65 -21.61 -14.20
CA ARG A 257 1.36 -22.31 -14.44
C ARG A 257 0.84 -23.08 -13.23
N GLY A 258 1.73 -23.51 -12.33
CA GLY A 258 1.38 -24.21 -11.10
C GLY A 258 0.86 -23.30 -9.97
N ILE A 259 1.01 -21.98 -10.12
CA ILE A 259 0.67 -20.98 -9.11
C ILE A 259 -0.41 -20.05 -9.68
N SER A 260 -1.60 -20.07 -9.07
CA SER A 260 -2.66 -19.10 -9.37
C SER A 260 -2.96 -18.22 -8.16
N LEU A 261 -3.56 -17.05 -8.38
CA LEU A 261 -4.10 -16.17 -7.35
C LEU A 261 -5.01 -16.97 -6.41
N ARG A 262 -6.00 -17.70 -6.95
CA ARG A 262 -6.92 -18.53 -6.16
C ARG A 262 -6.20 -19.55 -5.26
N ARG A 263 -5.08 -20.10 -5.72
CA ARG A 263 -4.28 -21.04 -4.92
C ARG A 263 -3.53 -20.31 -3.80
N ASN A 264 -2.93 -19.16 -4.10
CA ASN A 264 -2.30 -18.30 -3.09
C ASN A 264 -3.32 -17.84 -2.05
N GLU A 265 -4.49 -17.34 -2.47
CA GLU A 265 -5.57 -16.92 -1.56
C GLU A 265 -5.93 -18.02 -0.57
N ARG A 266 -6.11 -19.25 -1.06
CA ARG A 266 -6.45 -20.39 -0.21
C ARG A 266 -5.36 -20.73 0.81
N GLU A 267 -4.08 -20.70 0.43
CA GLU A 267 -3.02 -21.02 1.38
C GLU A 267 -2.74 -19.87 2.36
N ILE A 268 -2.84 -18.60 1.92
CA ILE A 268 -2.74 -17.43 2.80
C ILE A 268 -3.90 -17.43 3.80
N SER A 269 -5.13 -17.73 3.34
CA SER A 269 -6.29 -17.88 4.22
C SER A 269 -6.08 -18.90 5.33
N LYS A 270 -5.44 -20.05 5.03
CA LYS A 270 -5.13 -21.05 6.05
C LYS A 270 -4.05 -20.58 7.01
N LEU A 271 -3.02 -19.90 6.51
CA LEU A 271 -1.91 -19.41 7.34
C LEU A 271 -2.41 -18.36 8.34
N LEU A 272 -3.13 -17.36 7.83
CA LEU A 272 -3.64 -16.24 8.64
C LEU A 272 -4.91 -16.60 9.43
N ASP A 273 -5.51 -17.74 9.09
CA ASP A 273 -6.80 -18.21 9.61
C ASP A 273 -7.89 -17.14 9.48
N CYS A 274 -8.06 -16.66 8.24
CA CYS A 274 -9.04 -15.64 7.87
C CYS A 274 -9.46 -15.77 6.39
N ARG A 275 -10.56 -15.14 5.99
CA ARG A 275 -10.99 -15.07 4.58
C ARG A 275 -10.16 -14.01 3.86
N PHE A 276 -9.29 -14.45 2.96
CA PHE A 276 -8.32 -13.62 2.27
C PHE A 276 -8.56 -13.60 0.76
N ARG A 277 -8.43 -12.42 0.13
CA ARG A 277 -8.55 -12.25 -1.33
C ARG A 277 -7.59 -11.20 -1.88
N PHE A 278 -7.29 -11.28 -3.17
CA PHE A 278 -6.62 -10.21 -3.89
C PHE A 278 -7.62 -9.35 -4.68
N VAL A 279 -7.39 -8.03 -4.69
CA VAL A 279 -7.99 -7.12 -5.69
C VAL A 279 -6.93 -6.80 -6.73
N VAL A 280 -7.24 -6.99 -8.01
CA VAL A 280 -6.32 -6.65 -9.11
C VAL A 280 -6.79 -5.35 -9.74
N SER A 281 -5.92 -4.34 -9.74
CA SER A 281 -6.15 -3.05 -10.37
C SER A 281 -5.35 -2.92 -11.67
N GLU A 282 -5.95 -2.26 -12.66
CA GLU A 282 -5.25 -1.82 -13.87
C GLU A 282 -4.68 -0.40 -13.74
N VAL A 283 -4.78 0.21 -12.57
CA VAL A 283 -4.16 1.49 -12.17
C VAL A 283 -3.02 1.15 -11.19
N GLY A 284 -1.89 1.85 -11.29
CA GLY A 284 -0.60 1.39 -10.77
C GLY A 284 0.03 2.25 -9.68
N GLY A 285 -0.51 3.43 -9.42
CA GLY A 285 0.09 4.45 -8.56
C GLY A 285 0.39 3.97 -7.14
N CYS A 286 -0.48 3.17 -6.54
CA CYS A 286 -0.30 2.64 -5.18
C CYS A 286 0.70 1.47 -5.09
N ALA A 287 1.25 1.01 -6.22
CA ALA A 287 2.30 -0.02 -6.24
C ALA A 287 3.72 0.55 -6.40
N ILE A 288 3.84 1.86 -6.58
CA ILE A 288 5.11 2.57 -6.70
C ILE A 288 5.46 3.20 -5.36
N ASP A 289 6.45 2.61 -4.70
CA ASP A 289 7.16 3.10 -3.53
C ASP A 289 8.60 3.48 -3.88
N VAL A 290 9.27 4.22 -3.00
CA VAL A 290 10.67 4.63 -3.18
C VAL A 290 11.55 3.83 -2.23
N ASP A 291 12.42 2.97 -2.74
CA ASP A 291 13.32 2.12 -1.95
C ASP A 291 14.78 2.56 -1.96
N THR A 292 15.19 3.29 -3.00
CA THR A 292 16.59 3.67 -3.25
C THR A 292 16.73 5.14 -3.69
N GLU A 293 17.95 5.66 -3.60
CA GLU A 293 18.30 7.01 -4.10
C GLU A 293 18.08 7.12 -5.60
N GLU A 294 18.44 6.09 -6.37
CA GLU A 294 18.21 6.06 -7.82
C GLU A 294 16.72 6.16 -8.15
N GLU A 295 15.86 5.35 -7.50
CA GLU A 295 14.42 5.40 -7.72
C GLU A 295 13.84 6.76 -7.33
N TYR A 296 14.31 7.35 -6.23
CA TYR A 296 13.89 8.69 -5.83
C TYR A 296 14.23 9.74 -6.89
N ASP A 297 15.44 9.70 -7.44
CA ASP A 297 15.85 10.61 -8.51
C ASP A 297 15.01 10.42 -9.77
N GLN A 298 14.63 9.18 -10.10
CA GLN A 298 13.72 8.89 -11.21
C GLN A 298 12.32 9.48 -10.95
N VAL A 299 11.81 9.32 -9.73
CA VAL A 299 10.53 9.89 -9.30
C VAL A 299 10.56 11.41 -9.42
N GLN A 300 11.63 12.08 -8.97
CA GLN A 300 11.78 13.53 -9.11
C GLN A 300 11.77 13.96 -10.59
N ALA A 301 12.60 13.33 -11.41
CA ALA A 301 12.79 13.72 -12.80
C ALA A 301 11.51 13.55 -13.65
N ASN A 302 10.65 12.59 -13.30
CA ASN A 302 9.48 12.24 -14.09
C ASN A 302 8.15 12.53 -13.40
N PHE A 303 8.18 13.14 -12.21
CA PHE A 303 7.00 13.25 -11.34
C PHE A 303 5.78 13.81 -12.06
N GLU A 304 5.94 14.92 -12.77
CA GLU A 304 4.83 15.58 -13.47
C GLU A 304 4.24 14.70 -14.57
N ILE A 305 5.10 14.13 -15.43
CA ILE A 305 4.67 13.30 -16.57
C ILE A 305 4.00 12.01 -16.06
N TRP A 306 4.58 11.35 -15.06
CA TRP A 306 4.03 10.14 -14.47
C TRP A 306 2.71 10.40 -13.76
N THR A 307 2.61 11.50 -13.00
CA THR A 307 1.35 11.91 -12.36
C THR A 307 0.25 12.18 -13.38
N GLN A 308 0.55 12.91 -14.46
CA GLN A 308 -0.44 13.17 -15.52
C GLN A 308 -0.92 11.88 -16.18
N ARG A 309 0.01 10.96 -16.51
CA ARG A 309 -0.32 9.66 -17.11
C ARG A 309 -1.15 8.80 -16.17
N GLU A 310 -0.78 8.74 -14.89
CA GLU A 310 -1.50 7.96 -13.89
C GLU A 310 -2.92 8.50 -13.69
N ASN A 311 -3.08 9.82 -13.53
CA ASN A 311 -4.40 10.44 -13.39
C ASN A 311 -5.27 10.24 -14.63
N ALA A 312 -4.69 10.34 -15.83
CA ALA A 312 -5.40 10.08 -17.08
C ALA A 312 -5.86 8.62 -17.17
N ARG A 313 -4.97 7.67 -16.81
CA ARG A 313 -5.27 6.24 -16.78
C ARG A 313 -6.33 5.91 -15.73
N ALA A 314 -6.20 6.44 -14.52
CA ALA A 314 -7.15 6.26 -13.44
C ALA A 314 -8.54 6.78 -13.83
N SER A 315 -8.60 7.97 -14.44
CA SER A 315 -9.86 8.55 -14.93
C SER A 315 -10.49 7.74 -16.06
N ALA A 316 -9.67 7.22 -17.00
CA ALA A 316 -10.15 6.42 -18.10
C ALA A 316 -10.68 5.04 -17.68
N MET A 317 -10.02 4.40 -16.69
CA MET A 317 -10.35 3.04 -16.25
C MET A 317 -11.40 3.00 -15.14
N LEU A 318 -11.36 3.96 -14.21
CA LEU A 318 -12.16 3.95 -12.97
C LEU A 318 -13.17 5.10 -12.90
N GLY A 319 -13.16 6.01 -13.88
CA GLY A 319 -14.03 7.18 -13.93
C GLY A 319 -13.51 8.37 -13.10
N SER A 320 -14.28 9.47 -13.11
CA SER A 320 -13.97 10.66 -12.32
C SER A 320 -14.47 10.53 -10.89
N ILE A 321 -13.70 11.06 -9.93
CA ILE A 321 -14.18 11.20 -8.54
C ILE A 321 -15.29 12.26 -8.52
N PRO A 322 -16.42 12.03 -7.83
CA PRO A 322 -17.46 13.03 -7.66
C PRO A 322 -16.88 14.33 -7.07
N GLN A 323 -17.15 15.45 -7.73
CA GLN A 323 -16.63 16.78 -7.39
C GLN A 323 -17.01 17.27 -5.97
N ALA A 324 -17.95 16.59 -5.30
CA ALA A 324 -18.37 16.88 -3.93
C ALA A 324 -17.26 16.70 -2.86
N ALA A 325 -16.12 16.08 -3.22
CA ALA A 325 -14.95 15.95 -2.36
C ALA A 325 -13.92 17.10 -2.51
N LEU A 326 -14.12 18.00 -3.49
CA LEU A 326 -13.30 19.20 -3.68
C LEU A 326 -14.09 20.37 -3.11
N GLY A 327 -13.73 20.82 -1.91
CA GLY A 327 -14.35 21.95 -1.25
C GLY A 327 -14.57 23.12 -2.21
N SER A 328 -15.82 23.56 -2.32
CA SER A 328 -16.23 24.68 -3.15
C SER A 328 -15.62 25.98 -2.62
N ASN A 329 -14.43 26.33 -3.09
CA ASN A 329 -13.91 27.70 -3.06
C ASN A 329 -13.68 28.17 -4.49
N VAL A 330 -14.78 28.31 -5.24
CA VAL A 330 -14.81 29.30 -6.32
C VAL A 330 -15.20 30.61 -5.66
N VAL A 331 -14.20 31.44 -5.40
CA VAL A 331 -14.36 32.86 -5.15
C VAL A 331 -15.17 33.42 -6.32
N SER A 332 -16.41 33.79 -6.06
CA SER A 332 -17.20 34.62 -6.96
C SER A 332 -16.55 36.00 -6.97
N ASP A 333 -15.68 36.23 -7.95
CA ASP A 333 -15.14 37.55 -8.20
C ASP A 333 -16.27 38.45 -8.66
N GLY A 334 -16.51 39.50 -7.88
CA GLY A 334 -17.55 40.47 -8.13
C GLY A 334 -17.11 41.44 -9.22
N SER A 335 -17.96 41.65 -10.21
CA SER A 335 -18.21 42.99 -10.74
C SER A 335 -19.35 42.93 -11.78
N GLN A 336 -20.45 43.63 -11.47
CA GLN A 336 -20.90 44.78 -12.26
C GLN A 336 -22.16 45.36 -11.63
N GLY A 337 -22.03 46.60 -11.16
CA GLY A 337 -23.10 47.37 -10.55
C GLY A 337 -22.61 48.75 -10.18
N THR A 338 -22.27 49.56 -11.18
CA THR A 338 -22.68 50.97 -11.41
C THR A 338 -22.00 51.49 -12.65
#